data_AF-A0A6L7C6M0-F1
#
_entry.id   AF-A0A6L7C6M0-F1
#
_cell.length_a   1.000
_cell.length_b   1.000
_cell.length_c   1.000
_cell.angle_alpha   90.00
_cell.angle_beta   90.00
_cell.angle_gamma   90.00
#
_symmetry.space_group_name_H-M   'P 1'
#
loop_
_entity.id
_entity.type
_entity.pdbx_description
1 polymer ?
#
loop_
_entity_poly.entity_id
_entity_poly.type
_entity_poly.pdbx_seq_one_letter_code
_entity_poly.pdbx_strand_id
1 'polypeptide(L)'
;MNYAIIKNGIVENIVIWDGESEWPESASAILSTDGVGIGWHYDNDVFSAPPPTNKELEAAKQQKIANNLATKNALMSEATQQISVLQDAVDLSMATDAETVALPLWKQYRVLLSRIDANTNAEISWPEKPA
;
A
#
# COMPACT_ATOMS: atom_id res chain seq x y z
N MET A 1 -33.36 3.80 3.90
CA MET A 1 -32.27 2.97 3.34
C MET A 1 -31.61 3.71 2.18
N ASN A 2 -30.37 3.39 1.82
CA ASN A 2 -29.72 4.01 0.66
C ASN A 2 -30.18 3.32 -0.63
N TYR A 3 -30.50 4.09 -1.66
CA TYR A 3 -30.88 3.61 -2.97
C TYR A 3 -30.02 4.26 -4.04
N ALA A 4 -29.50 3.44 -4.96
CA ALA A 4 -28.79 3.87 -6.14
C ALA A 4 -29.77 4.19 -7.26
N ILE A 5 -29.64 5.39 -7.81
CA ILE A 5 -30.33 5.80 -9.03
C ILE A 5 -29.46 5.40 -10.22
N ILE A 6 -29.96 4.51 -11.06
CA ILE A 6 -29.21 3.95 -12.18
C ILE A 6 -29.74 4.50 -13.51
N LYS A 7 -28.81 4.94 -14.36
CA LYS A 7 -29.10 5.43 -15.70
C LYS A 7 -28.07 4.85 -16.67
N ASN A 8 -28.56 4.21 -17.73
CA ASN A 8 -27.71 3.50 -18.70
C ASN A 8 -26.74 2.50 -18.05
N GLY A 9 -27.18 1.81 -16.98
CA GLY A 9 -26.36 0.85 -16.24
C GLY A 9 -25.29 1.48 -15.36
N ILE A 10 -25.30 2.78 -15.12
CA ILE A 10 -24.35 3.49 -14.24
C ILE A 10 -25.12 4.17 -13.09
N VAL A 11 -24.57 4.09 -11.88
CA VAL A 11 -25.08 4.82 -10.71
C VAL A 11 -24.81 6.31 -10.88
N GLU A 12 -25.86 7.10 -11.09
CA GLU A 12 -25.78 8.56 -11.25
C GLU A 12 -25.90 9.27 -9.90
N ASN A 13 -26.63 8.69 -8.94
CA ASN A 13 -26.84 9.28 -7.62
C ASN A 13 -27.12 8.19 -6.55
N ILE A 14 -26.85 8.51 -5.28
CA ILE A 14 -27.27 7.71 -4.12
C ILE A 14 -28.19 8.58 -3.26
N VAL A 15 -29.39 8.09 -2.95
CA VAL A 15 -30.36 8.81 -2.11
C VAL A 15 -30.78 7.98 -0.92
N ILE A 16 -31.17 8.65 0.16
CA ILE A 16 -31.80 7.99 1.30
C ILE A 16 -33.31 8.04 1.06
N TRP A 17 -33.96 6.88 0.98
CA TRP A 17 -35.40 6.77 0.80
C TRP A 17 -36.03 5.90 1.89
N ASP A 18 -37.23 6.30 2.31
CA ASP A 18 -37.99 5.69 3.39
C ASP A 18 -38.72 4.40 2.96
N GLY A 19 -38.90 4.18 1.66
CA GLY A 19 -39.63 3.04 1.12
C GLY A 19 -41.15 3.27 1.00
N GLU A 20 -41.63 4.45 1.42
CA GLU A 20 -43.05 4.78 1.53
C GLU A 20 -43.45 5.97 0.65
N SER A 21 -42.57 6.96 0.48
CA SER A 21 -42.82 8.15 -0.32
C SER A 21 -42.86 7.82 -1.82
N GLU A 22 -43.77 8.42 -2.60
CA GLU A 22 -43.87 8.18 -4.05
C GLU A 22 -42.53 8.37 -4.77
N TRP A 23 -42.13 7.38 -5.56
CA TRP A 23 -40.92 7.41 -6.35
C TRP A 23 -41.21 7.85 -7.79
N PRO A 24 -40.43 8.76 -8.39
CA PRO A 24 -40.67 9.20 -9.76
C PRO A 24 -40.50 8.05 -10.75
N GLU A 25 -41.53 7.79 -11.58
CA GLU A 25 -41.50 6.74 -12.60
C GLU A 25 -40.34 6.90 -13.61
N SER A 26 -39.77 8.10 -13.71
CA SER A 26 -38.66 8.41 -14.61
C SER A 26 -37.29 7.87 -14.15
N ALA A 27 -37.18 7.31 -12.94
CA ALA A 27 -35.91 6.86 -12.36
C ALA A 27 -36.02 5.45 -11.77
N SER A 28 -35.01 4.61 -11.99
CA SER A 28 -34.90 3.30 -11.33
C SER A 28 -34.11 3.42 -10.02
N ALA A 29 -34.74 3.06 -8.90
CA ALA A 29 -34.11 2.98 -7.58
C ALA A 29 -33.78 1.53 -7.24
N ILE A 30 -32.53 1.25 -6.93
CA ILE A 30 -32.10 -0.08 -6.48
C ILE A 30 -31.48 0.05 -5.11
N LEU A 31 -31.86 -0.83 -4.17
CA LEU A 31 -31.31 -0.81 -2.82
C LEU A 31 -29.78 -0.88 -2.90
N SER A 32 -29.12 0.15 -2.39
CA SER A 32 -27.66 0.24 -2.37
C SER A 32 -27.12 -0.65 -1.26
N THR A 33 -26.07 -1.41 -1.56
CA THR A 33 -25.25 -2.08 -0.55
C THR A 33 -24.18 -1.13 -0.02
N ASP A 34 -23.55 -1.49 1.10
CA ASP A 34 -22.45 -0.70 1.67
C ASP A 34 -21.30 -0.55 0.67
N GLY A 35 -20.85 0.70 0.47
CA GLY A 35 -19.72 1.04 -0.39
C GLY A 35 -20.04 1.32 -1.86
N VAL A 36 -21.28 1.13 -2.32
CA VAL A 36 -21.69 1.54 -3.68
C VAL A 36 -21.68 3.06 -3.78
N GLY A 37 -21.05 3.57 -4.84
CA GLY A 37 -20.91 5.00 -5.07
C GLY A 37 -21.34 5.40 -6.47
N ILE A 38 -21.32 6.71 -6.71
CA ILE A 38 -21.57 7.29 -8.03
C ILE A 38 -20.50 6.81 -9.02
N GLY A 39 -20.91 6.52 -10.27
CA GLY A 39 -20.05 6.01 -11.33
C GLY A 39 -19.84 4.49 -11.32
N TRP A 40 -20.41 3.78 -10.34
CA TRP A 40 -20.45 2.32 -10.34
C TRP A 40 -21.35 1.79 -11.46
N HIS A 41 -20.98 0.67 -12.05
CA HIS A 41 -21.83 -0.01 -13.03
C HIS A 41 -22.79 -0.95 -12.28
N TYR A 42 -24.00 -1.10 -12.81
CA TYR A 42 -24.99 -2.04 -12.35
C TYR A 42 -25.42 -2.94 -13.50
N ASP A 43 -25.13 -4.22 -13.39
CA ASP A 43 -25.49 -5.25 -14.37
C ASP A 43 -25.84 -6.55 -13.65
N ASN A 44 -26.92 -7.23 -14.09
CA ASN A 44 -27.37 -8.51 -13.52
C ASN A 44 -27.44 -8.55 -11.98
N ASP A 45 -28.04 -7.51 -11.37
CA ASP A 45 -28.15 -7.34 -9.91
C ASP A 45 -26.84 -7.23 -9.13
N VAL A 46 -25.75 -6.88 -9.82
CA VAL A 46 -24.42 -6.69 -9.23
C VAL A 46 -23.89 -5.30 -9.50
N PHE A 47 -23.45 -4.63 -8.42
CA PHE A 47 -22.72 -3.38 -8.49
C PHE A 47 -21.22 -3.64 -8.68
N SER A 48 -20.59 -2.94 -9.63
CA SER A 48 -19.15 -2.98 -9.85
C SER A 48 -18.55 -1.57 -9.87
N ALA A 49 -17.45 -1.40 -9.13
CA ALA A 49 -16.75 -0.12 -9.06
C ALA A 49 -16.23 0.30 -10.45
N PRO A 50 -16.21 1.60 -10.77
CA PRO A 50 -15.54 2.05 -11.97
C PRO A 50 -14.06 1.64 -11.91
N PRO A 51 -13.46 1.30 -13.07
CA PRO A 51 -12.02 1.07 -13.10
C PRO A 51 -11.29 2.35 -12.64
N PRO A 52 -10.14 2.20 -11.94
CA PRO A 52 -9.35 3.35 -11.52
C PRO A 52 -8.88 4.15 -12.74
N THR A 53 -8.90 5.47 -12.60
CA THR A 53 -8.40 6.40 -13.61
C THR A 53 -6.88 6.29 -13.77
N ASN A 54 -6.33 6.74 -14.91
CA ASN A 54 -4.88 6.81 -15.10
C ASN A 54 -4.18 7.63 -14.02
N LYS A 55 -4.83 8.69 -13.51
CA LYS A 55 -4.29 9.52 -12.42
C LYS A 55 -4.16 8.72 -11.12
N GLU A 56 -5.16 7.92 -10.78
CA GLU A 56 -5.15 7.06 -9.58
C GLU A 56 -4.15 5.92 -9.73
N LEU A 57 -4.03 5.33 -10.92
CA LEU A 57 -3.01 4.32 -11.22
C LEU A 57 -1.60 4.89 -11.05
N GLU A 58 -1.32 6.07 -11.59
CA GLU A 58 -0.01 6.72 -11.43
C GLU A 58 0.26 7.11 -9.97
N ALA A 59 -0.74 7.64 -9.25
CA ALA A 59 -0.60 7.93 -7.83
C ALA A 59 -0.28 6.67 -7.01
N ALA A 60 -0.95 5.55 -7.29
CA ALA A 60 -0.68 4.27 -6.65
C ALA A 60 0.75 3.76 -6.95
N LYS A 61 1.23 3.92 -8.20
CA LYS A 61 2.62 3.58 -8.55
C LYS A 61 3.63 4.42 -7.80
N GLN A 62 3.43 5.74 -7.74
CA GLN A 62 4.31 6.66 -7.01
C GLN A 62 4.31 6.37 -5.51
N GLN A 63 3.14 6.03 -4.94
CA GLN A 63 3.06 5.65 -3.54
C GLN A 63 3.86 4.37 -3.26
N LYS A 64 3.81 3.36 -4.14
CA LYS A 64 4.62 2.15 -3.99
C LYS A 64 6.12 2.44 -4.07
N ILE A 65 6.56 3.27 -5.02
CA ILE A 65 7.95 3.71 -5.15
C ILE A 65 8.40 4.44 -3.86
N ALA A 66 7.58 5.36 -3.35
CA ALA A 66 7.87 6.10 -2.13
C ALA A 66 8.00 5.16 -0.91
N ASN A 67 7.10 4.18 -0.78
CA ASN A 67 7.17 3.17 0.27
C ASN A 67 8.44 2.32 0.17
N ASN A 68 8.79 1.86 -1.03
CA ASN A 68 10.01 1.08 -1.27
C ASN A 68 11.27 1.86 -0.89
N LEU A 69 11.37 3.13 -1.28
CA LEU A 69 12.47 4.01 -0.91
C LEU A 69 12.54 4.26 0.60
N ALA A 70 11.39 4.50 1.25
CA ALA A 70 11.31 4.68 2.69
C ALA A 70 11.80 3.43 3.45
N THR A 71 11.36 2.25 3.03
CA THR A 71 11.81 0.97 3.60
C THR A 71 13.31 0.77 3.42
N LYS A 72 13.86 0.99 2.21
CA LYS A 72 15.31 0.91 1.98
C LYS A 72 16.07 1.82 2.92
N ASN A 73 15.64 3.07 3.08
CA ASN A 73 16.30 4.04 3.95
C ASN A 73 16.25 3.64 5.42
N ALA A 74 15.10 3.14 5.89
CA ALA A 74 14.94 2.65 7.25
C ALA A 74 15.89 1.47 7.55
N LEU A 75 15.92 0.46 6.66
CA LEU A 75 16.78 -0.71 6.80
C LEU A 75 18.27 -0.36 6.72
N MET A 76 18.64 0.58 5.84
CA MET A 76 20.01 1.10 5.74
C MET A 76 20.44 1.86 7.00
N SER A 77 19.53 2.65 7.59
CA SER A 77 19.78 3.38 8.83
C SER A 77 19.98 2.43 10.00
N GLU A 78 19.09 1.45 10.16
CA GLU A 78 19.19 0.40 11.18
C GLU A 78 20.52 -0.37 11.07
N ALA A 79 20.85 -0.84 9.86
CA ALA A 79 22.12 -1.55 9.64
C ALA A 79 23.32 -0.66 9.96
N THR A 80 23.25 0.64 9.65
CA THR A 80 24.34 1.58 9.98
C THR A 80 24.49 1.76 11.49
N GLN A 81 23.39 1.90 12.23
CA GLN A 81 23.43 2.02 13.70
C GLN A 81 24.04 0.78 14.35
N GLN A 82 23.61 -0.42 13.93
CA GLN A 82 24.17 -1.67 14.46
C GLN A 82 25.66 -1.81 14.13
N ILE A 83 26.06 -1.51 12.90
CA ILE A 83 27.46 -1.55 12.49
C ILE A 83 28.30 -0.58 13.33
N SER A 84 27.81 0.63 13.62
CA SER A 84 28.55 1.59 14.43
C SER A 84 28.84 1.05 15.83
N VAL A 85 27.83 0.53 16.53
CA VAL A 85 28.02 -0.03 17.88
C VAL A 85 28.97 -1.23 17.87
N LEU A 86 28.80 -2.15 16.92
CA LEU A 86 29.67 -3.31 16.78
C LEU A 86 31.11 -2.92 16.42
N GLN A 87 31.28 -1.89 15.58
CA GLN A 87 32.60 -1.38 15.23
C GLN A 87 33.28 -0.71 16.42
N ASP A 88 32.55 0.10 17.20
CA ASP A 88 33.07 0.71 18.43
C ASP A 88 33.53 -0.36 19.42
N ALA A 89 32.76 -1.45 19.59
CA ALA A 89 33.14 -2.56 20.44
C ALA A 89 34.43 -3.24 19.97
N VAL A 90 34.60 -3.44 18.66
CA VAL A 90 35.84 -4.01 18.09
C VAL A 90 37.01 -3.05 18.28
N ASP A 91 36.83 -1.76 17.99
CA ASP A 91 37.88 -0.74 18.06
C ASP A 91 38.37 -0.52 19.50
N LEU A 92 37.45 -0.62 20.47
CA LEU A 92 37.76 -0.55 21.91
C LEU A 92 38.24 -1.88 22.49
N SER A 93 38.36 -2.95 21.67
CA SER A 93 38.70 -4.31 22.12
C SER A 93 37.75 -4.85 23.20
N MET A 94 36.48 -4.43 23.14
CA MET A 94 35.39 -4.83 24.02
C MET A 94 34.42 -5.84 23.37
N ALA A 95 34.58 -6.10 22.07
CA ALA A 95 33.70 -6.99 21.32
C ALA A 95 33.74 -8.42 21.88
N THR A 96 32.56 -8.99 22.05
CA THR A 96 32.37 -10.41 22.29
C THR A 96 32.60 -11.23 21.01
N ASP A 97 32.78 -12.54 21.15
CA ASP A 97 32.90 -13.45 20.00
C ASP A 97 31.66 -13.35 19.08
N ALA A 98 30.47 -13.20 19.67
CA ALA A 98 29.22 -13.03 18.93
C ALA A 98 29.21 -11.73 18.11
N GLU A 99 29.62 -10.61 18.71
CA GLU A 99 29.68 -9.31 18.02
C GLU A 99 30.73 -9.29 16.89
N THR A 100 31.84 -10.00 17.10
CA THR A 100 32.89 -10.16 16.08
C THR A 100 32.37 -10.90 14.84
N VAL A 101 31.47 -11.88 15.03
CA VAL A 101 30.79 -12.60 13.94
C VAL A 101 29.64 -11.77 13.34
N ALA A 102 28.92 -11.00 14.16
CA ALA A 102 27.79 -10.19 13.71
C ALA A 102 28.22 -9.02 12.81
N LEU A 103 29.34 -8.36 13.12
CA LEU A 103 29.84 -7.18 12.37
C LEU A 103 29.96 -7.41 10.85
N PRO A 104 30.64 -8.46 10.34
CA PRO A 104 30.70 -8.72 8.91
C PRO A 104 29.34 -9.05 8.29
N LEU A 105 28.44 -9.72 9.01
CA LEU A 105 27.09 -10.04 8.52
C LEU A 105 26.25 -8.77 8.33
N TRP A 106 26.28 -7.86 9.32
CA TRP A 106 25.61 -6.56 9.20
C TRP A 106 26.20 -5.71 8.08
N LYS A 107 27.54 -5.71 7.90
CA LYS A 107 28.19 -5.05 6.76
C LYS A 107 27.74 -5.63 5.42
N GLN A 108 27.67 -6.96 5.30
CA GLN A 108 27.18 -7.64 4.09
C GLN A 108 25.72 -7.28 3.82
N TYR A 109 24.86 -7.33 4.84
CA TYR A 109 23.45 -6.95 4.75
C TYR A 109 23.27 -5.52 4.24
N ARG A 110 24.01 -4.55 4.79
CA ARG A 110 23.97 -3.14 4.32
C ARG A 110 24.39 -3.01 2.85
N VAL A 111 25.37 -3.80 2.39
CA VAL A 111 25.78 -3.82 0.98
C VAL A 111 24.72 -4.46 0.08
N LEU A 112 24.05 -5.52 0.54
CA LEU A 112 22.93 -6.11 -0.20
C LEU A 112 21.79 -5.11 -0.36
N LEU A 113 21.40 -4.42 0.72
CA LEU A 113 20.40 -3.36 0.68
C LEU A 113 20.76 -2.23 -0.29
N SER A 114 22.03 -1.79 -0.30
CA SER A 114 22.44 -0.67 -1.16
C SER A 114 22.27 -0.98 -2.65
N ARG A 115 22.46 -2.25 -3.05
CA ARG A 115 22.33 -2.75 -4.42
C ARG A 115 20.89 -2.91 -4.91
N ILE A 116 19.90 -2.93 -4.01
CA ILE A 116 18.49 -3.04 -4.39
C ILE A 116 18.04 -1.75 -5.06
N ASP A 117 17.49 -1.84 -6.26
CA ASP A 117 16.77 -0.73 -6.85
C ASP A 117 15.38 -0.61 -6.21
N ALA A 118 15.19 0.44 -5.41
CA ALA A 118 13.94 0.74 -4.74
C ALA A 118 13.10 1.78 -5.49
N ASN A 119 13.60 2.31 -6.62
CA ASN A 119 12.88 3.27 -7.46
C ASN A 119 11.92 2.55 -8.45
N THR A 120 11.18 1.57 -7.93
CA THR A 120 10.25 0.75 -8.71
C THR A 120 8.94 0.57 -7.93
N ASN A 121 7.86 0.32 -8.66
CA ASN A 121 6.55 0.00 -8.09
C ASN A 121 6.34 -1.52 -7.88
N ALA A 122 7.36 -2.32 -8.20
CA ALA A 122 7.37 -3.75 -7.98
C ALA A 122 7.49 -4.08 -6.48
N GLU A 123 7.05 -5.28 -6.13
CA GLU A 123 7.31 -5.83 -4.81
C GLU A 123 8.80 -6.15 -4.67
N ILE A 124 9.40 -5.77 -3.54
CA ILE A 124 10.83 -5.95 -3.28
C ILE A 124 11.02 -7.07 -2.27
N SER A 125 11.82 -8.07 -2.63
CA SER A 125 12.32 -9.05 -1.68
C SER A 125 13.52 -8.47 -0.94
N TRP A 126 13.30 -8.04 0.31
CA TRP A 126 14.36 -7.53 1.16
C TRP A 126 15.21 -8.69 1.70
N PRO A 127 16.54 -8.52 1.79
CA PRO A 127 17.41 -9.51 2.41
C PRO A 127 17.00 -9.73 3.88
N GLU A 128 17.29 -10.92 4.40
CA GLU A 128 17.05 -11.22 5.80
C GLU A 128 18.03 -10.46 6.69
N LYS A 129 17.52 -9.97 7.82
CA LYS A 129 18.34 -9.28 8.82
C LYS A 129 19.26 -10.29 9.51
N PRO A 130 20.53 -9.94 9.75
CA PRO A 130 21.41 -10.74 10.59
C PRO A 130 20.92 -10.81 12.03
N ALA A 131 21.30 -11.89 12.72
CA ALA A 131 21.10 -12.07 14.15
C ALA A 131 22.13 -11.29 15.00
#